data_AF-A0A964PVX0-F1
#
_entry.id   AF-A0A964PVX0-F1
#
_cell.length_a   1.000
_cell.length_b   1.000
_cell.length_c   1.000
_cell.angle_alpha   90.00
_cell.angle_beta   90.00
_cell.angle_gamma   90.00
#
_symmetry.space_group_name_H-M   'P 1'
#
loop_
_entity.id
_entity.type
_entity.pdbx_description
1 polymer ?
#
loop_
_entity_poly.entity_id
_entity_poly.type
_entity_poly.pdbx_seq_one_letter_code
_entity_poly.pdbx_strand_id
1 'polypeptide(L)'
;MSDTPARHIRGVLDTSTVILLPRIEDPDALPREPLITAVTLAELSVGPLVAMTDEERASRQAHLQQAESDFDPLPFDARAARVFGRLAASLRRSGRKPAARSFDAMIAATAVANELPLYTCNPDDFKGISELELVVVPTPRQEK
;
A
#
# COMPACT_ATOMS: atom_id res chain seq x y z
N MET A 1 -30.04 9.31 1.51
CA MET A 1 -29.16 8.88 2.61
C MET A 1 -27.93 8.29 1.96
N SER A 2 -26.80 9.00 2.01
CA SER A 2 -25.54 8.51 1.45
C SER A 2 -25.03 7.42 2.39
N ASP A 3 -25.03 6.18 1.93
CA ASP A 3 -24.44 5.05 2.63
C ASP A 3 -22.92 5.15 2.45
N THR A 4 -22.30 6.08 3.17
CA THR A 4 -20.85 6.12 3.28
C THR A 4 -20.47 5.02 4.26
N PRO A 5 -19.75 3.96 3.82
CA PRO A 5 -19.38 2.87 4.70
C PRO A 5 -18.63 3.42 5.92
N ALA A 6 -18.94 2.87 7.10
CA ALA A 6 -18.31 3.30 8.34
C ALA A 6 -16.78 3.17 8.23
N ARG A 7 -16.07 4.27 8.46
CA ARG A 7 -14.60 4.35 8.43
C ARG A 7 -13.96 3.27 9.28
N HIS A 8 -13.05 2.48 8.72
CA HIS A 8 -12.34 1.43 9.45
C HIS A 8 -11.46 2.01 10.55
N ILE A 9 -11.38 1.31 11.69
CA ILE A 9 -10.47 1.69 12.77
C ILE A 9 -9.02 1.53 12.31
N ARG A 10 -8.68 0.40 11.68
CA ARG A 10 -7.32 0.08 11.20
C ARG A 10 -7.36 -0.26 9.72
N GLY A 11 -6.29 0.05 9.01
CA GLY A 11 -6.15 -0.28 7.58
C GLY A 11 -4.71 -0.17 7.12
N VAL A 12 -4.35 -0.97 6.13
CA VAL A 12 -3.02 -0.94 5.53
C VAL A 12 -3.00 0.09 4.41
N LEU A 13 -2.01 0.97 4.39
CA LEU A 13 -1.72 1.86 3.26
C LEU A 13 -0.70 1.16 2.35
N ASP A 14 -0.95 1.16 1.04
CA ASP A 14 0.08 0.77 0.08
C ASP A 14 1.17 1.84 -0.05
N THR A 15 2.24 1.52 -0.77
CA THR A 15 3.40 2.41 -0.93
C THR A 15 3.04 3.72 -1.62
N SER A 16 2.14 3.70 -2.61
CA SER A 16 1.69 4.90 -3.31
C SER A 16 0.91 5.85 -2.40
N THR A 17 0.06 5.31 -1.54
CA THR A 17 -0.75 6.06 -0.57
C THR A 17 0.12 6.63 0.54
N VAL A 18 1.15 5.92 1.00
CA VAL A 18 2.12 6.46 1.96
C VAL A 18 2.88 7.65 1.36
N ILE A 19 3.34 7.55 0.11
CA ILE A 19 4.04 8.64 -0.58
C ILE A 19 3.12 9.87 -0.75
N LEU A 20 1.84 9.64 -1.02
CA LEU A 20 0.86 10.72 -1.23
C LEU A 20 0.22 11.20 0.07
N LEU A 21 0.51 10.57 1.21
CA LEU A 21 -0.12 10.86 2.50
C LEU A 21 -0.12 12.34 2.88
N PRO A 22 0.98 13.11 2.69
CA PRO A 22 1.00 14.55 3.00
C PRO A 22 0.06 15.40 2.14
N ARG A 23 -0.46 14.85 1.04
CA ARG A 23 -1.32 15.53 0.07
C ARG A 23 -2.79 15.10 0.17
N ILE A 24 -3.12 14.15 1.04
CA ILE A 24 -4.50 13.71 1.24
C ILE A 24 -5.19 14.69 2.18
N GLU A 25 -6.09 15.51 1.63
CA GLU A 25 -6.80 16.56 2.37
C GLU A 25 -7.97 16.02 3.21
N ASP A 26 -8.61 14.94 2.75
CA ASP A 26 -9.74 14.32 3.44
C ASP A 26 -9.24 13.22 4.39
N PRO A 27 -9.18 13.46 5.71
CA PRO A 27 -8.74 12.45 6.66
C PRO A 27 -9.73 11.29 6.79
N ASP A 28 -10.99 11.45 6.38
CA ASP A 28 -11.99 10.37 6.41
C ASP A 28 -11.82 9.39 5.23
N ALA A 29 -11.00 9.75 4.24
CA ALA A 29 -10.57 8.83 3.19
C ALA A 29 -9.53 7.79 3.68
N LEU A 30 -9.03 7.91 4.91
CA LEU A 30 -8.02 7.04 5.52
C LEU A 30 -8.59 6.28 6.72
N PRO A 31 -8.00 5.15 7.15
CA PRO A 31 -8.37 4.52 8.42
C PRO A 31 -8.06 5.44 9.60
N ARG A 32 -8.64 5.19 10.78
CA ARG A 32 -8.30 5.98 11.99
C ARG A 32 -6.87 5.72 12.47
N GLU A 33 -6.39 4.50 12.29
CA GLU A 33 -5.05 4.02 12.61
C GLU A 33 -4.44 3.41 11.33
N PRO A 34 -3.71 4.21 10.53
CA PRO A 34 -3.02 3.71 9.35
C PRO A 34 -1.83 2.85 9.71
N LEU A 35 -1.65 1.78 8.97
CA LEU A 35 -0.55 0.81 9.09
C LEU A 35 0.15 0.69 7.75
N ILE A 36 1.42 0.28 7.75
CA ILE A 36 2.15 -0.09 6.53
C ILE A 36 2.67 -1.51 6.67
N THR A 37 3.17 -2.09 5.58
CA THR A 37 3.85 -3.39 5.61
C THR A 37 5.36 -3.20 5.56
N ALA A 38 6.12 -4.20 6.02
CA ALA A 38 7.57 -4.23 5.84
C ALA A 38 7.98 -4.18 4.36
N VAL A 39 7.10 -4.61 3.45
CA VAL A 39 7.31 -4.53 1.99
C VAL A 39 7.23 -3.07 1.53
N THR A 40 6.26 -2.31 2.03
CA THR A 40 6.17 -0.87 1.79
C THR A 40 7.41 -0.13 2.27
N LEU A 41 7.89 -0.45 3.47
CA LEU A 41 9.14 0.11 3.97
C LEU A 41 10.34 -0.26 3.09
N ALA A 42 10.39 -1.50 2.59
CA ALA A 42 11.44 -1.93 1.66
C ALA A 42 11.41 -1.14 0.34
N GLU A 43 10.22 -0.88 -0.22
CA GLU A 43 10.08 -0.07 -1.44
C GLU A 43 10.53 1.38 -1.20
N LEU A 44 10.15 1.99 -0.08
CA LEU A 44 10.63 3.32 0.31
C LEU A 44 12.15 3.35 0.50
N SER A 45 12.74 2.27 1.01
CA SER A 45 14.18 2.14 1.22
C SER A 45 14.97 2.08 -0.10
N VAL A 46 14.41 1.51 -1.15
CA VAL A 46 15.03 1.48 -2.49
C VAL A 46 15.06 2.87 -3.11
N GLY A 47 14.01 3.68 -2.88
CA GLY A 47 13.81 4.98 -3.52
C GLY A 47 15.04 5.90 -3.55
N PRO A 48 15.64 6.24 -2.38
CA PRO A 48 16.84 7.09 -2.31
C PRO A 48 18.06 6.48 -3.01
N LEU A 49 18.21 5.16 -2.93
CA LEU A 49 19.38 4.44 -3.46
C LEU A 49 19.44 4.44 -5.00
N VAL A 50 18.29 4.58 -5.66
CA VAL A 50 18.18 4.61 -7.13
C VAL A 50 17.83 5.99 -7.68
N ALA A 51 17.87 7.04 -6.85
CA ALA A 51 17.60 8.41 -7.27
C ALA A 51 18.71 8.97 -8.18
N MET A 52 18.32 9.69 -9.23
CA MET A 52 19.25 10.17 -10.26
C MET A 52 19.77 11.58 -9.95
N THR A 53 19.08 12.32 -9.08
CA THR A 53 19.48 13.66 -8.63
C THR A 53 19.56 13.73 -7.10
N ASP A 54 20.32 14.71 -6.59
CA ASP A 54 20.43 14.94 -5.15
C ASP A 54 19.09 15.41 -4.55
N GLU A 55 18.31 16.18 -5.31
CA GLU A 55 16.97 16.63 -4.93
C GLU A 55 15.99 15.45 -4.79
N GLU A 56 15.94 14.55 -5.79
CA GLU A 56 15.13 13.34 -5.72
C GLU A 56 15.55 12.45 -4.55
N ARG A 57 16.87 12.31 -4.32
CA ARG A 57 17.41 11.52 -3.21
C ARG A 57 16.97 12.08 -1.87
N ALA A 58 17.12 13.39 -1.68
CA ALA A 58 16.73 14.07 -0.45
C ALA A 58 15.22 13.94 -0.18
N SER A 59 14.38 14.15 -1.20
CA SER A 59 12.92 13.99 -1.09
C SER A 59 12.53 12.56 -0.71
N ARG A 60 13.09 11.55 -1.39
CA ARG A 60 12.79 10.14 -1.08
C ARG A 60 13.33 9.72 0.29
N GLN A 61 14.47 10.25 0.69
CA GLN A 61 15.06 9.99 2.01
C GLN A 61 14.17 10.55 3.13
N ALA A 62 13.59 11.74 2.92
CA ALA A 62 12.64 12.32 3.86
C ALA A 62 11.37 11.47 3.98
N HIS A 63 10.83 10.94 2.87
CA HIS A 63 9.69 10.01 2.93
C HIS A 63 10.00 8.73 3.71
N LEU A 64 11.19 8.15 3.50
CA LEU A 64 11.62 6.96 4.26
C LEU A 64 11.71 7.26 5.76
N GLN A 65 12.38 8.34 6.15
CA GLN A 65 12.56 8.72 7.55
C GLN A 65 11.22 9.03 8.24
N GLN A 66 10.30 9.69 7.54
CA GLN A 66 8.96 9.94 8.05
C GLN A 66 8.21 8.62 8.29
N ALA A 67 8.26 7.68 7.33
CA ALA A 67 7.62 6.38 7.49
C ALA A 67 8.22 5.56 8.65
N GLU A 68 9.54 5.59 8.85
CA GLU A 68 10.21 4.94 9.99
C GLU A 68 9.83 5.56 11.34
N SER A 69 9.54 6.86 11.37
CA SER A 69 9.09 7.57 12.57
C SER A 69 7.64 7.29 12.90
N ASP A 70 6.77 7.19 11.89
CA ASP A 70 5.32 7.17 12.07
C ASP A 70 4.73 5.77 12.20
N PHE A 71 5.41 4.74 11.69
CA PHE A 71 4.84 3.40 11.58
C PHE A 71 5.74 2.30 12.18
N ASP A 72 5.09 1.32 12.79
CA ASP A 72 5.66 -0.01 13.06
C ASP A 72 5.15 -0.99 11.96
N PRO A 73 5.98 -1.37 10.97
CA PRO A 73 5.52 -2.10 9.79
C PRO A 73 5.08 -3.53 10.12
N LEU A 74 3.94 -3.94 9.57
CA LEU A 74 3.48 -5.33 9.65
C LEU A 74 4.44 -6.26 8.90
N PRO A 75 4.93 -7.35 9.53
CA PRO A 75 5.87 -8.25 8.90
C PRO A 75 5.19 -9.10 7.81
N PHE A 76 5.94 -9.42 6.75
CA PHE A 76 5.56 -10.49 5.84
C PHE A 76 5.90 -11.85 6.47
N ASP A 77 4.99 -12.35 7.31
CA ASP A 77 5.18 -13.57 8.08
C ASP A 77 4.71 -14.85 7.35
N ALA A 78 4.73 -16.00 8.03
CA ALA A 78 4.30 -17.28 7.46
C ALA A 78 2.81 -17.30 7.05
N ARG A 79 1.94 -16.52 7.72
CA ARG A 79 0.52 -16.43 7.38
C ARG A 79 0.37 -15.60 6.10
N ALA A 80 1.04 -14.45 6.01
CA ALA A 80 1.11 -13.64 4.79
C ALA A 80 1.68 -14.43 3.60
N ALA A 81 2.73 -15.22 3.80
CA ALA A 81 3.31 -16.07 2.77
C ALA A 81 2.32 -17.10 2.20
N ARG A 82 1.48 -17.71 3.06
CA ARG A 82 0.42 -18.66 2.61
C ARG A 82 -0.67 -17.96 1.83
N VAL A 83 -1.07 -16.75 2.24
CA VAL A 83 -2.03 -15.93 1.50
C VAL A 83 -1.47 -15.54 0.14
N PHE A 84 -0.22 -15.05 0.11
CA PHE A 84 0.48 -14.69 -1.12
C PHE A 84 0.45 -15.83 -2.15
N GLY A 85 0.73 -17.07 -1.73
CA GLY A 85 0.68 -18.23 -2.62
C GLY A 85 -0.69 -18.40 -3.30
N ARG A 86 -1.79 -18.18 -2.57
CA ARG A 86 -3.15 -18.24 -3.13
C ARG A 86 -3.43 -17.07 -4.08
N LEU A 87 -3.06 -15.84 -3.68
CA LEU A 87 -3.25 -14.64 -4.49
C LEU A 87 -2.46 -14.73 -5.81
N ALA A 88 -1.18 -15.10 -5.73
CA ALA A 88 -0.31 -15.28 -6.90
C ALA A 88 -0.83 -16.37 -7.84
N ALA A 89 -1.36 -17.49 -7.30
CA ALA A 89 -1.99 -18.53 -8.11
C ALA A 89 -3.25 -18.02 -8.82
N SER A 90 -4.07 -17.21 -8.15
CA SER A 90 -5.26 -16.58 -8.75
C SER A 90 -4.88 -15.62 -9.89
N LEU A 91 -3.91 -14.73 -9.65
CA LEU A 91 -3.43 -13.78 -10.64
C LEU A 91 -2.84 -14.48 -11.87
N ARG A 92 -2.07 -15.55 -11.68
CA ARG A 92 -1.53 -16.37 -12.79
C ARG A 92 -2.63 -17.00 -13.63
N ARG A 93 -3.68 -17.55 -13.01
CA ARG A 93 -4.83 -18.12 -13.74
C ARG A 93 -5.60 -17.07 -14.55
N SER A 94 -5.58 -15.80 -14.13
CA SER A 94 -6.22 -14.70 -14.85
C SER A 94 -5.42 -14.16 -16.06
N GLY A 95 -4.27 -14.76 -16.40
CA GLY A 95 -3.47 -14.38 -17.57
C GLY A 95 -2.63 -13.10 -17.41
N ARG A 96 -2.51 -12.57 -16.20
CA ARG A 96 -1.72 -11.36 -15.91
C ARG A 96 -0.23 -11.68 -15.75
N LYS A 97 0.65 -10.85 -16.34
CA LYS A 97 2.11 -11.03 -16.28
C LYS A 97 2.62 -10.88 -14.84
N PRO A 98 3.41 -11.83 -14.29
CA PRO A 98 3.65 -11.91 -12.83
C PRO A 98 4.73 -10.98 -12.26
N ALA A 99 5.68 -10.50 -13.08
CA ALA A 99 6.91 -9.90 -12.55
C ALA A 99 6.72 -8.49 -11.96
N ALA A 100 5.79 -7.70 -12.50
CA ALA A 100 5.64 -6.28 -12.16
C ALA A 100 4.83 -6.01 -10.87
N ARG A 101 4.34 -7.04 -10.16
CA ARG A 101 3.41 -6.88 -9.02
C ARG A 101 3.67 -7.83 -7.86
N SER A 102 4.91 -8.31 -7.72
CA SER A 102 5.26 -9.22 -6.62
C SER A 102 5.17 -8.51 -5.27
N PHE A 103 5.58 -7.24 -5.17
CA PHE A 103 5.45 -6.44 -3.96
C PHE A 103 4.00 -6.08 -3.64
N ASP A 104 3.21 -5.61 -4.60
CA ASP A 104 1.75 -5.37 -4.38
C ASP A 104 1.04 -6.61 -3.86
N ALA A 105 1.34 -7.79 -4.43
CA ALA A 105 0.77 -9.04 -3.97
C ALA A 105 1.23 -9.41 -2.55
N MET A 106 2.45 -9.06 -2.14
CA MET A 106 2.92 -9.25 -0.76
C MET A 106 2.28 -8.26 0.22
N ILE A 107 2.07 -6.99 -0.20
CA ILE A 107 1.34 -5.98 0.57
C ILE A 107 -0.10 -6.44 0.79
N ALA A 108 -0.80 -6.79 -0.29
CA ALA A 108 -2.16 -7.32 -0.25
C ALA A 108 -2.25 -8.60 0.58
N ALA A 109 -1.29 -9.52 0.44
CA ALA A 109 -1.26 -10.73 1.24
C ALA A 109 -1.07 -10.45 2.72
N THR A 110 -0.26 -9.44 3.08
CA THR A 110 -0.07 -9.02 4.48
C THR A 110 -1.34 -8.40 5.05
N ALA A 111 -2.06 -7.58 4.27
CA ALA A 111 -3.34 -6.99 4.68
C ALA A 111 -4.43 -8.05 4.88
N VAL A 112 -4.61 -8.96 3.92
CA VAL A 112 -5.56 -10.08 4.00
C VAL A 112 -5.19 -11.02 5.13
N ALA A 113 -3.91 -11.35 5.24
CA ALA A 113 -3.38 -12.06 6.39
C ALA A 113 -3.34 -11.19 7.64
N ASN A 114 -4.03 -10.06 7.77
CA ASN A 114 -4.27 -9.42 9.07
C ASN A 114 -5.74 -9.04 9.23
N GLU A 115 -6.60 -9.48 8.30
CA GLU A 115 -8.02 -9.12 8.25
C GLU A 115 -8.22 -7.60 8.23
N LEU A 116 -7.34 -6.91 7.49
CA LEU A 116 -7.36 -5.45 7.34
C LEU A 116 -7.69 -5.05 5.90
N PRO A 117 -8.48 -3.98 5.70
CA PRO A 117 -8.63 -3.37 4.38
C PRO A 117 -7.31 -2.78 3.89
N LEU A 118 -7.13 -2.74 2.58
CA LEU A 118 -6.03 -2.04 1.92
C LEU A 118 -6.53 -0.74 1.29
N TYR A 119 -5.90 0.35 1.69
CA TYR A 119 -6.12 1.69 1.16
C TYR A 119 -5.08 1.98 0.08
N THR A 120 -5.54 2.40 -1.10
CA THR A 120 -4.67 2.64 -2.26
C THR A 120 -5.12 3.86 -3.06
N CYS A 121 -4.16 4.61 -3.59
CA CYS A 121 -4.37 5.62 -4.61
C CYS A 121 -4.36 5.02 -6.03
N ASN A 122 -3.92 3.75 -6.17
CA ASN A 122 -3.75 3.04 -7.44
C ASN A 122 -4.54 1.70 -7.45
N PRO A 123 -5.89 1.73 -7.44
CA PRO A 123 -6.70 0.51 -7.33
C PRO A 123 -6.48 -0.51 -8.47
N ASP A 124 -5.93 -0.06 -9.60
CA ASP A 124 -5.63 -0.88 -10.77
C ASP A 124 -4.54 -1.94 -10.51
N ASP A 125 -3.68 -1.70 -9.53
CA ASP A 125 -2.61 -2.63 -9.14
C ASP A 125 -3.18 -3.86 -8.42
N PHE A 126 -4.28 -3.67 -7.68
CA PHE A 126 -4.95 -4.70 -6.87
C PHE A 126 -6.15 -5.36 -7.55
N LYS A 127 -6.51 -4.96 -8.78
CA LYS A 127 -7.58 -5.61 -9.56
C LYS A 127 -7.42 -7.14 -9.54
N GLY A 128 -8.51 -7.89 -9.38
CA GLY A 128 -8.51 -9.35 -9.46
C GLY A 128 -8.07 -10.09 -8.19
N ILE A 129 -7.82 -9.39 -7.09
CA ILE A 129 -7.60 -9.98 -5.77
C ILE A 129 -8.93 -10.02 -5.01
N SER A 130 -9.70 -11.11 -5.17
CA SER A 130 -11.07 -11.20 -4.62
C SER A 130 -11.15 -11.25 -3.10
N GLU A 131 -10.11 -11.75 -2.42
CA GLU A 131 -10.04 -11.84 -0.95
C GLU A 131 -9.68 -10.50 -0.28
N LEU A 132 -9.34 -9.47 -1.06
CA LEU A 132 -8.86 -8.17 -0.57
C LEU A 132 -10.02 -7.17 -0.48
N GLU A 133 -10.30 -6.70 0.73
CA GLU A 133 -11.12 -5.51 0.92
C GLU A 133 -10.29 -4.28 0.51
N LEU A 134 -10.65 -3.67 -0.61
CA LEU A 134 -9.93 -2.54 -1.18
C LEU A 134 -10.71 -1.25 -0.97
N VAL A 135 -10.08 -0.25 -0.35
CA VAL A 135 -10.63 1.10 -0.18
C VAL A 135 -9.86 2.06 -1.09
N VAL A 136 -10.58 2.72 -1.99
CA VAL A 136 -9.97 3.67 -2.92
C VAL A 136 -9.81 5.02 -2.24
N VAL A 137 -8.56 5.49 -2.17
CA VAL A 137 -8.21 6.82 -1.70
C VAL A 137 -8.11 7.75 -2.90
N PRO A 138 -8.91 8.84 -2.97
CA PRO A 138 -8.83 9.78 -4.07
C PRO A 138 -7.41 10.33 -4.22
N THR A 139 -6.83 10.20 -5.42
CA THR A 139 -5.53 10.81 -5.72
C THR A 139 -5.61 12.33 -5.62
N PRO A 140 -4.72 12.98 -4.85
CA PRO A 140 -4.63 14.43 -4.79
C PRO A 140 -4.40 15.01 -6.20
N ARG A 141 -5.05 16.13 -6.53
CA ARG A 141 -4.84 16.82 -7.81
C ARG A 141 -3.37 17.24 -7.89
N GLN A 142 -2.71 16.98 -9.03
CA GLN A 142 -1.41 17.61 -9.30
C GLN A 142 -1.64 19.10 -9.55
N GLU A 143 -1.06 19.95 -8.71
CA GLU A 143 -0.93 21.37 -9.03
C GLU A 143 -0.01 21.50 -10.25
N LYS A 144 -0.42 22.33 -11.22
CA LYS A 144 0.32 22.61 -12.46
C LYS A 144 1.53 23.50 -12.21
#